data_AF-A0A9P5SEZ1-F1
#
_entry.id   AF-A0A9P5SEZ1-F1
#
_cell.length_a   1.000
_cell.length_b   1.000
_cell.length_c   1.000
_cell.angle_alpha   90.00
_cell.angle_beta   90.00
_cell.angle_gamma   90.00
#
_symmetry.space_group_name_H-M   'P 1'
#
loop_
_entity.id
_entity.type
_entity.pdbx_description
1 polymer ?
#
loop_
_entity_poly.entity_id
_entity_poly.type
_entity_poly.pdbx_seq_one_letter_code
_entity_poly.pdbx_strand_id
1 'polypeptide(L)'
;MTTSIILSPNTDAELEALLLKARHRISVLVYSTAWCKNCKRLSSGLEKLADELKAVATFIHVDVDELEKTVQRYNIESLPTFQLFRGHVLQTSISAAQLPRKTTPEESDDQLLGWIATTVASFSKHWNASYSKITDHLAFSPTPTEYQIKEGLVKVGFKSVIGTESKQNPGEYNAKEGDLWREHGIEYVSYPIESVDEISLHDFDEILQLVETLPGPILFHSDIGQIAAIFVFAMVAKQNARKGSEVPEWARELGFDFDGLGKLTQTISAWVDK
;
A
#
# COMPACT_ATOMS: atom_id res chain seq x y z
N MET A 1 -24.15 -15.53 -9.11
CA MET A 1 -23.27 -14.84 -10.05
C MET A 1 -22.00 -14.52 -9.27
N THR A 2 -20.89 -15.20 -9.56
CA THR A 2 -19.60 -14.96 -8.89
C THR A 2 -19.01 -13.69 -9.48
N THR A 3 -18.96 -12.61 -8.69
CA THR A 3 -18.25 -11.40 -9.06
C THR A 3 -16.78 -11.74 -9.24
N SER A 4 -16.22 -11.50 -10.43
CA SER A 4 -14.79 -11.69 -10.65
C SER A 4 -14.01 -10.78 -9.71
N ILE A 5 -13.02 -11.36 -9.01
CA ILE A 5 -12.12 -10.65 -8.09
C ILE A 5 -10.94 -9.98 -8.83
N ILE A 6 -10.82 -10.25 -10.13
CA ILE A 6 -9.81 -9.65 -11.01
C ILE A 6 -10.44 -8.38 -11.62
N LEU A 7 -9.75 -7.25 -11.45
CA LEU A 7 -10.20 -5.95 -11.95
C LEU A 7 -9.80 -5.78 -13.42
N SER A 8 -10.63 -5.13 -14.23
CA SER A 8 -10.34 -4.87 -15.65
C SER A 8 -10.61 -3.39 -15.98
N PRO A 9 -9.60 -2.51 -15.92
CA PRO A 9 -9.73 -1.13 -16.37
C PRO A 9 -9.85 -1.07 -17.90
N ASN A 10 -10.63 -0.10 -18.40
CA ASN A 10 -10.81 0.12 -19.85
C ASN A 10 -10.02 1.36 -20.34
N THR A 11 -9.37 2.09 -19.43
CA THR A 11 -8.56 3.26 -19.76
C THR A 11 -7.28 3.32 -18.93
N ASP A 12 -6.24 4.00 -19.45
CA ASP A 12 -4.98 4.20 -18.70
C ASP A 12 -5.25 4.91 -17.36
N ALA A 13 -6.14 5.91 -17.34
CA ALA A 13 -6.48 6.66 -16.12
C ALA A 13 -7.12 5.76 -15.06
N GLU A 14 -7.99 4.82 -15.46
CA GLU A 14 -8.55 3.82 -14.55
C GLU A 14 -7.46 2.89 -14.02
N LEU A 15 -6.54 2.43 -14.87
CA LEU A 15 -5.42 1.60 -14.43
C LEU A 15 -4.55 2.33 -13.39
N GLU A 16 -4.18 3.59 -13.65
CA GLU A 16 -3.42 4.40 -12.70
C GLU A 16 -4.18 4.58 -11.39
N ALA A 17 -5.49 4.85 -11.44
CA ALA A 17 -6.32 4.96 -10.25
C ALA A 17 -6.39 3.65 -9.46
N LEU A 18 -6.44 2.50 -10.14
CA LEU A 18 -6.42 1.18 -9.50
C LEU A 18 -5.07 0.88 -8.84
N LEU A 19 -3.96 1.16 -9.53
CA LEU A 19 -2.61 1.02 -8.98
C LEU A 19 -2.41 1.90 -7.75
N LEU A 20 -2.89 3.15 -7.82
CA LEU A 20 -2.86 4.09 -6.72
C LEU A 20 -3.72 3.59 -5.54
N LYS A 21 -4.95 3.13 -5.80
CA LYS A 21 -5.83 2.56 -4.77
C LYS A 21 -5.23 1.31 -4.12
N ALA A 22 -4.48 0.51 -4.87
CA ALA A 22 -3.87 -0.73 -4.41
C ALA A 22 -2.42 -0.56 -3.90
N ARG A 23 -1.92 0.67 -3.69
CA ARG A 23 -0.50 0.94 -3.36
C ARG A 23 0.02 0.30 -2.06
N HIS A 24 -0.86 -0.17 -1.17
CA HIS A 24 -0.53 -0.90 0.08
C HIS A 24 -0.48 -2.41 -0.11
N ARG A 25 -0.61 -2.86 -1.34
CA ARG A 25 -0.66 -4.26 -1.72
C ARG A 25 0.19 -4.45 -2.96
N ILE A 26 0.52 -5.69 -3.26
CA ILE A 26 1.12 -6.02 -4.55
C ILE A 26 0.00 -6.01 -5.59
N SER A 27 0.15 -5.22 -6.65
CA SER A 27 -0.72 -5.30 -7.81
C SER A 27 -0.09 -6.25 -8.82
N VAL A 28 -0.81 -7.32 -9.19
CA VAL A 28 -0.40 -8.27 -10.23
C VAL A 28 -1.15 -7.90 -11.50
N LEU A 29 -0.46 -7.26 -12.43
CA LEU A 29 -1.00 -6.95 -13.75
C LEU A 29 -0.84 -8.17 -14.66
N VAL A 30 -1.95 -8.61 -15.25
CA VAL A 30 -2.05 -9.73 -16.19
C VAL A 30 -2.31 -9.18 -17.58
N TYR A 31 -1.27 -9.10 -18.41
CA TYR A 31 -1.38 -8.66 -19.79
C TYR A 31 -1.81 -9.82 -20.68
N SER A 32 -2.94 -9.68 -21.37
CA SER A 32 -3.47 -10.72 -22.26
C SER A 32 -4.39 -10.16 -23.33
N THR A 33 -4.94 -11.03 -24.19
CA THR A 33 -5.97 -10.71 -25.18
C THR A 33 -7.00 -11.83 -25.31
N ALA A 34 -8.15 -11.50 -25.90
CA ALA A 34 -9.22 -12.45 -26.18
C ALA A 34 -8.86 -13.56 -27.19
N TRP A 35 -7.79 -13.42 -27.96
CA TRP A 35 -7.35 -14.39 -28.96
C TRP A 35 -6.10 -15.18 -28.52
N CYS A 36 -5.49 -14.84 -27.40
CA CYS A 36 -4.35 -15.55 -26.82
C CYS A 36 -4.76 -16.91 -26.22
N LYS A 37 -4.46 -18.02 -26.93
CA LYS A 37 -4.80 -19.39 -26.48
C LYS A 37 -4.18 -19.74 -25.12
N ASN A 38 -2.94 -19.33 -24.87
CA ASN A 38 -2.25 -19.58 -23.60
C ASN A 38 -2.91 -18.80 -22.44
N CYS A 39 -3.30 -17.56 -22.69
CA CYS A 39 -3.98 -16.72 -21.71
C CYS A 39 -5.34 -17.33 -21.29
N LYS A 40 -6.11 -17.85 -22.25
CA LYS A 40 -7.39 -18.54 -21.97
C LYS A 40 -7.22 -19.75 -21.06
N ARG A 41 -6.16 -20.53 -21.26
CA ARG A 41 -5.89 -21.73 -20.45
C ARG A 41 -5.57 -21.37 -19.00
N LEU A 42 -4.76 -20.32 -18.82
CA LEU A 42 -4.36 -19.80 -17.51
C LEU A 42 -5.49 -19.13 -16.71
N SER A 43 -6.55 -18.65 -17.37
CA SER A 43 -7.64 -17.89 -16.73
C SER A 43 -8.20 -18.59 -15.49
N SER A 44 -8.48 -19.90 -15.56
CA SER A 44 -9.02 -20.65 -14.42
C SER A 44 -8.05 -20.77 -13.24
N GLY A 45 -6.74 -20.90 -13.52
CA GLY A 45 -5.71 -20.93 -12.49
C GLY A 45 -5.47 -19.56 -11.87
N LEU A 46 -5.55 -18.49 -12.69
CA LEU A 46 -5.44 -17.10 -12.22
C LEU A 46 -6.61 -16.70 -11.32
N GLU A 47 -7.84 -17.09 -11.65
CA GLU A 47 -8.99 -16.82 -10.76
C GLU A 47 -8.82 -17.46 -9.39
N LYS A 48 -8.38 -18.73 -9.35
CA LYS A 48 -8.09 -19.43 -8.09
C LYS A 48 -6.97 -18.74 -7.33
N LEU A 49 -5.87 -18.44 -8.00
CA LEU A 49 -4.71 -17.80 -7.38
C LEU A 49 -5.03 -16.40 -6.86
N ALA A 50 -5.84 -15.63 -7.59
CA ALA A 50 -6.32 -14.33 -7.16
C ALA A 50 -7.16 -14.47 -5.87
N ASP A 51 -7.96 -15.53 -5.73
CA ASP A 51 -8.79 -15.75 -4.53
C ASP A 51 -7.94 -16.14 -3.33
N GLU A 52 -6.95 -17.02 -3.55
CA GLU A 52 -5.97 -17.42 -2.54
C GLU A 52 -5.14 -16.23 -2.04
N LEU A 53 -4.77 -15.31 -2.94
CA LEU A 53 -3.91 -14.16 -2.63
C LEU A 53 -4.68 -12.87 -2.34
N LYS A 54 -6.03 -12.89 -2.29
CA LYS A 54 -6.89 -11.70 -2.12
C LYS A 54 -6.71 -10.95 -0.81
N ALA A 55 -5.94 -11.48 0.14
CA ALA A 55 -5.54 -10.76 1.35
C ALA A 55 -4.32 -9.87 1.13
N VAL A 56 -3.42 -10.22 0.20
CA VAL A 56 -2.09 -9.59 0.04
C VAL A 56 -1.82 -9.00 -1.34
N ALA A 57 -2.57 -9.40 -2.38
CA ALA A 57 -2.38 -8.92 -3.74
C ALA A 57 -3.70 -8.58 -4.44
N THR A 58 -3.68 -7.57 -5.30
CA THR A 58 -4.79 -7.18 -6.18
C THR A 58 -4.45 -7.62 -7.59
N PHE A 59 -5.32 -8.39 -8.24
CA PHE A 59 -5.11 -8.83 -9.61
C PHE A 59 -5.84 -7.87 -10.57
N ILE A 60 -5.11 -7.41 -11.58
CA ILE A 60 -5.61 -6.47 -12.58
C ILE A 60 -5.35 -7.07 -13.96
N HIS A 61 -6.41 -7.38 -14.69
CA HIS A 61 -6.32 -7.80 -16.08
C HIS A 61 -6.18 -6.58 -16.98
N VAL A 62 -5.18 -6.59 -17.84
CA VAL A 62 -4.88 -5.54 -18.81
C VAL A 62 -5.06 -6.15 -20.19
N ASP A 63 -6.11 -5.75 -20.91
CA ASP A 63 -6.27 -6.09 -22.31
C ASP A 63 -5.31 -5.22 -23.14
N VAL A 64 -4.38 -5.86 -23.85
CA VAL A 64 -3.36 -5.12 -24.61
C VAL A 64 -3.93 -4.49 -25.88
N ASP A 65 -5.10 -4.95 -26.35
CA ASP A 65 -5.80 -4.35 -27.49
C ASP A 65 -6.52 -3.05 -27.06
N GLU A 66 -6.85 -2.88 -25.77
CA GLU A 66 -7.54 -1.69 -25.24
C GLU A 66 -6.57 -0.66 -24.66
N LEU A 67 -5.45 -1.12 -24.08
CA LEU A 67 -4.51 -0.29 -23.30
C LEU A 67 -3.15 -0.16 -24.00
N GLU A 68 -3.14 0.16 -25.30
CA GLU A 68 -1.92 0.22 -26.13
C GLU A 68 -0.82 1.15 -25.55
N LYS A 69 -1.19 2.27 -24.93
CA LYS A 69 -0.22 3.20 -24.32
C LYS A 69 0.48 2.58 -23.11
N THR A 70 -0.28 1.91 -22.25
CA THR A 70 0.25 1.13 -21.12
C THR A 70 1.18 0.02 -21.61
N VAL A 71 0.79 -0.71 -22.66
CA VAL A 71 1.59 -1.78 -23.29
C VAL A 71 2.94 -1.27 -23.76
N GLN A 72 2.96 -0.14 -24.46
CA GLN A 72 4.19 0.52 -24.89
C GLN A 72 5.02 1.00 -23.71
N ARG A 73 4.41 1.68 -22.74
CA ARG A 73 5.08 2.22 -21.56
C ARG A 73 5.81 1.15 -20.75
N TYR A 74 5.18 0.00 -20.56
CA TYR A 74 5.70 -1.09 -19.74
C TYR A 74 6.42 -2.19 -20.54
N ASN A 75 6.72 -1.91 -21.81
CA ASN A 75 7.48 -2.76 -22.72
C ASN A 75 6.95 -4.22 -22.79
N ILE A 76 5.66 -4.35 -23.05
CA ILE A 76 5.00 -5.65 -23.15
C ILE A 76 5.16 -6.20 -24.56
N GLU A 77 6.08 -7.16 -24.71
CA GLU A 77 6.47 -7.72 -26.02
C GLU A 77 5.89 -9.12 -26.31
N SER A 78 5.35 -9.81 -25.29
CA SER A 78 4.84 -11.17 -25.43
C SER A 78 3.68 -11.43 -24.48
N LEU A 79 2.83 -12.41 -24.81
CA LEU A 79 1.66 -12.75 -24.00
C LEU A 79 1.64 -14.23 -23.60
N PRO A 80 1.14 -14.56 -22.40
CA PRO A 80 0.86 -13.61 -21.32
C PRO A 80 2.15 -13.02 -20.74
N THR A 81 2.05 -11.77 -20.26
CA THR A 81 3.06 -11.14 -19.41
C THR A 81 2.42 -10.79 -18.08
N PHE A 82 3.20 -10.90 -17.01
CA PHE A 82 2.81 -10.57 -15.66
C PHE A 82 3.78 -9.54 -15.11
N GLN A 83 3.26 -8.45 -14.56
CA GLN A 83 4.07 -7.47 -13.86
C GLN A 83 3.54 -7.24 -12.46
N LEU A 84 4.47 -7.16 -11.50
CA LEU A 84 4.14 -6.87 -10.12
C LEU A 84 4.48 -5.42 -9.84
N PHE A 85 3.50 -4.69 -9.33
CA PHE A 85 3.60 -3.28 -8.98
C PHE A 85 3.37 -3.07 -7.50
N ARG A 86 3.95 -1.98 -6.99
CA ARG A 86 3.60 -1.37 -5.73
C ARG A 86 3.32 0.11 -5.98
N GLY A 87 2.05 0.50 -5.88
CA GLY A 87 1.60 1.76 -6.45
C GLY A 87 1.97 1.80 -7.94
N HIS A 88 2.66 2.86 -8.36
CA HIS A 88 3.13 3.03 -9.74
C HIS A 88 4.53 2.47 -10.00
N VAL A 89 5.17 1.85 -8.99
CA VAL A 89 6.55 1.35 -9.09
C VAL A 89 6.54 -0.13 -9.49
N LEU A 90 7.04 -0.41 -10.69
CA LEU A 90 7.29 -1.77 -11.19
C LEU A 90 8.35 -2.45 -10.31
N GLN A 91 8.00 -3.59 -9.72
CA GLN A 91 8.88 -4.40 -8.89
C GLN A 91 9.59 -5.47 -9.72
N THR A 92 8.84 -6.17 -10.55
CA THR A 92 9.35 -7.25 -11.38
C THR A 92 8.37 -7.58 -12.51
N SER A 93 8.87 -8.28 -13.52
CA SER A 93 8.14 -8.68 -14.71
C SER A 93 8.54 -10.09 -15.12
N ILE A 94 7.59 -10.87 -15.59
CA ILE A 94 7.85 -12.13 -16.27
C ILE A 94 6.89 -12.33 -17.43
N SER A 95 7.39 -12.86 -18.54
CA SER A 95 6.55 -13.37 -19.62
C SER A 95 6.72 -14.87 -19.77
N ALA A 96 5.71 -15.51 -20.37
CA ALA A 96 5.79 -16.93 -20.72
C ALA A 96 7.02 -17.26 -21.58
N ALA A 97 7.51 -16.32 -22.39
CA ALA A 97 8.67 -16.52 -23.26
C ALA A 97 10.01 -16.57 -22.49
N GLN A 98 10.07 -16.04 -21.27
CA GLN A 98 11.28 -16.01 -20.44
C GLN A 98 11.45 -17.28 -19.60
N LEU A 99 10.41 -18.11 -19.48
CA LEU A 99 10.46 -19.33 -18.67
C LEU A 99 11.03 -20.53 -19.45
N PRO A 100 11.72 -21.46 -18.76
CA PRO A 100 12.13 -22.73 -19.35
C PRO A 100 10.93 -23.49 -19.94
N ARG A 101 11.09 -23.99 -21.18
CA ARG A 101 10.03 -24.80 -21.81
C ARG A 101 9.77 -26.07 -20.98
N LYS A 102 8.50 -26.39 -20.82
CA LYS A 102 8.03 -27.64 -20.23
C LYS A 102 7.55 -28.61 -21.31
N THR A 103 7.39 -29.86 -20.91
CA THR A 103 6.95 -30.93 -21.80
C THR A 103 5.48 -30.75 -22.17
N THR A 104 4.67 -30.31 -21.20
CA THR A 104 3.23 -30.11 -21.37
C THR A 104 2.84 -28.63 -21.16
N PRO A 105 1.75 -28.16 -21.81
CA PRO A 105 1.21 -26.83 -21.57
C PRO A 105 0.80 -26.60 -20.11
N GLU A 106 0.28 -27.62 -19.43
CA GLU A 106 -0.15 -27.56 -18.04
C GLU A 106 1.03 -27.30 -17.10
N GLU A 107 2.17 -27.99 -17.30
CA GLU A 107 3.40 -27.72 -16.53
C GLU A 107 3.94 -26.30 -16.75
N SER A 108 3.79 -25.75 -17.97
CA SER A 108 4.17 -24.37 -18.26
C SER A 108 3.26 -23.37 -17.54
N ASP A 109 1.97 -23.67 -17.47
CA ASP A 109 1.00 -22.83 -16.77
C ASP A 109 1.24 -22.87 -15.25
N ASP A 110 1.47 -24.06 -14.69
CA ASP A 110 1.82 -24.25 -13.27
C ASP A 110 3.12 -23.53 -12.92
N GLN A 111 4.09 -23.50 -13.82
CA GLN A 111 5.33 -22.75 -13.62
C GLN A 111 5.10 -21.24 -13.52
N LEU A 112 4.25 -20.68 -14.39
CA LEU A 112 3.87 -19.26 -14.35
C LEU A 112 3.10 -18.93 -13.07
N LEU A 113 2.07 -19.71 -12.75
CA LEU A 113 1.27 -19.52 -11.53
C LEU A 113 2.12 -19.67 -10.27
N GLY A 114 2.98 -20.67 -10.24
CA GLY A 114 3.93 -20.89 -9.14
C GLY A 114 4.94 -19.76 -8.99
N TRP A 115 5.41 -19.17 -10.09
CA TRP A 115 6.25 -17.98 -10.04
C TRP A 115 5.49 -16.80 -9.44
N ILE A 116 4.25 -16.54 -9.87
CA ILE A 116 3.42 -15.45 -9.33
C ILE A 116 3.22 -15.65 -7.83
N ALA A 117 2.79 -16.85 -7.41
CA ALA A 117 2.56 -17.18 -6.00
C ALA A 117 3.82 -16.98 -5.15
N THR A 118 4.95 -17.52 -5.60
CA THR A 118 6.24 -17.42 -4.89
C THR A 118 6.73 -15.99 -4.81
N THR A 119 6.59 -15.23 -5.89
CA THR A 119 7.08 -13.87 -6.00
C THR A 119 6.22 -12.92 -5.15
N VAL A 120 4.89 -13.02 -5.25
CA VAL A 120 3.96 -12.30 -4.36
C VAL A 120 4.27 -12.64 -2.91
N ALA A 121 4.44 -13.92 -2.56
CA ALA A 121 4.79 -14.33 -1.20
C ALA A 121 6.15 -13.79 -0.74
N SER A 122 7.14 -13.69 -1.64
CA SER A 122 8.45 -13.11 -1.33
C SER A 122 8.32 -11.61 -1.03
N PHE A 123 7.64 -10.86 -1.90
CA PHE A 123 7.39 -9.44 -1.67
C PHE A 123 6.48 -9.18 -0.47
N SER A 124 5.55 -10.09 -0.16
CA SER A 124 4.67 -9.98 1.00
C SER A 124 5.36 -10.37 2.32
N LYS A 125 6.36 -11.26 2.31
CA LYS A 125 7.14 -11.59 3.52
C LYS A 125 7.95 -10.40 4.04
N HIS A 126 8.39 -9.52 3.15
CA HIS A 126 9.01 -8.24 3.51
C HIS A 126 7.97 -7.17 3.90
N TRP A 127 6.68 -7.50 3.83
CA TRP A 127 5.52 -6.62 4.06
C TRP A 127 4.78 -6.91 5.38
N ASN A 128 5.14 -7.98 6.10
CA ASN A 128 4.37 -8.51 7.23
C ASN A 128 4.04 -7.46 8.30
N ALA A 129 4.80 -6.37 8.39
CA ALA A 129 4.51 -5.20 9.19
C ALA A 129 5.26 -4.01 8.59
N SER A 130 4.92 -3.55 7.37
CA SER A 130 5.60 -2.39 6.79
C SER A 130 5.19 -1.10 7.47
N TYR A 131 5.78 -0.89 8.65
CA TYR A 131 5.84 0.38 9.33
C TYR A 131 7.28 0.89 9.27
N SER A 132 7.40 2.21 9.36
CA SER A 132 8.66 2.92 9.47
C SER A 132 8.80 3.38 10.91
N LYS A 133 9.78 2.80 11.58
CA LYS A 133 10.16 3.20 12.94
C LYS A 133 11.01 4.45 12.86
N ILE A 134 10.54 5.55 13.44
CA ILE A 134 11.31 6.81 13.49
C ILE A 134 12.01 6.95 14.83
N THR A 135 11.35 6.56 15.93
CA THR A 135 11.95 6.45 17.27
C THR A 135 11.52 5.15 17.95
N ASP A 136 12.04 4.88 19.15
CA ASP A 136 11.54 3.78 19.99
C ASP A 136 10.08 3.96 20.42
N HIS A 137 9.55 5.18 20.33
CA HIS A 137 8.20 5.51 20.75
C HIS A 137 7.23 5.75 19.59
N LEU A 138 7.70 6.28 18.45
CA LEU A 138 6.85 6.69 17.34
C LEU A 138 7.23 5.98 16.03
N ALA A 139 6.22 5.42 15.39
CA ALA A 139 6.29 4.79 14.08
C ALA A 139 5.09 5.19 13.24
N PHE A 140 5.19 5.02 11.92
CA PHE A 140 4.03 5.13 11.04
C PHE A 140 3.96 4.02 9.99
N SER A 141 2.78 3.78 9.42
CA SER A 141 2.58 2.90 8.28
C SER A 141 1.50 3.45 7.33
N PRO A 142 1.41 2.93 6.10
CA PRO A 142 0.15 2.94 5.37
C PRO A 142 -0.92 2.18 6.14
N THR A 143 -2.19 2.33 5.76
CA THR A 143 -3.27 1.60 6.41
C THR A 143 -3.05 0.10 6.25
N PRO A 144 -2.88 -0.63 7.37
CA PRO A 144 -2.56 -2.04 7.31
C PRO A 144 -3.81 -2.83 6.95
N THR A 145 -3.61 -3.97 6.29
CA THR A 145 -4.65 -4.97 6.06
C THR A 145 -4.90 -5.81 7.31
N GLU A 146 -6.05 -6.50 7.38
CA GLU A 146 -6.40 -7.38 8.51
C GLU A 146 -5.30 -8.40 8.79
N TYR A 147 -4.76 -8.98 7.72
CA TYR A 147 -3.67 -9.95 7.79
C TYR A 147 -2.40 -9.33 8.39
N GLN A 148 -2.02 -8.11 7.99
CA GLN A 148 -0.84 -7.45 8.55
C GLN A 148 -1.01 -7.09 10.03
N ILE A 149 -2.22 -6.69 10.43
CA ILE A 149 -2.55 -6.47 11.85
C ILE A 149 -2.35 -7.79 12.60
N LYS A 150 -3.11 -8.83 12.25
CA LYS A 150 -3.15 -10.12 12.95
C LYS A 150 -1.82 -10.86 12.94
N GLU A 151 -1.13 -10.89 11.81
CA GLU A 151 0.06 -11.71 11.64
C GLU A 151 1.39 -11.00 11.88
N GLY A 152 1.39 -9.66 11.97
CA GLY A 152 2.62 -8.89 12.09
C GLY A 152 2.56 -7.79 13.14
N LEU A 153 1.78 -6.74 12.92
CA LEU A 153 1.85 -5.51 13.71
C LEU A 153 1.50 -5.72 15.19
N VAL A 154 0.54 -6.60 15.49
CA VAL A 154 0.20 -6.94 16.89
C VAL A 154 1.38 -7.63 17.63
N LYS A 155 2.31 -8.24 16.90
CA LYS A 155 3.49 -8.92 17.44
C LYS A 155 4.68 -7.96 17.62
N VAL A 156 4.60 -6.73 17.12
CA VAL A 156 5.68 -5.71 17.21
C VAL A 156 5.81 -5.14 18.62
N GLY A 157 4.70 -5.02 19.35
CA GLY A 157 4.67 -4.49 20.71
C GLY A 157 4.18 -3.04 20.83
N PHE A 158 3.54 -2.49 19.79
CA PHE A 158 2.77 -1.24 19.92
C PHE A 158 1.71 -1.37 21.02
N LYS A 159 1.46 -0.27 21.73
CA LYS A 159 0.43 -0.19 22.78
C LYS A 159 -0.77 0.64 22.34
N SER A 160 -0.56 1.57 21.41
CA SER A 160 -1.62 2.37 20.81
C SER A 160 -1.44 2.54 19.32
N VAL A 161 -2.55 2.76 18.63
CA VAL A 161 -2.64 3.07 17.20
C VAL A 161 -3.49 4.31 17.01
N ILE A 162 -3.00 5.25 16.20
CA ILE A 162 -3.75 6.43 15.76
C ILE A 162 -3.94 6.32 14.24
N GLY A 163 -5.20 6.18 13.81
CA GLY A 163 -5.58 6.10 12.40
C GLY A 163 -6.15 7.42 11.89
N THR A 164 -5.62 7.94 10.77
CA THR A 164 -6.05 9.19 10.15
C THR A 164 -6.65 8.98 8.75
N GLU A 165 -7.84 8.38 8.70
CA GLU A 165 -8.57 8.16 7.44
C GLU A 165 -9.86 8.98 7.32
N SER A 166 -10.20 9.33 6.06
CA SER A 166 -11.41 10.05 5.67
C SER A 166 -12.68 9.19 5.84
N LYS A 167 -13.70 9.77 6.46
CA LYS A 167 -15.04 9.17 6.64
C LYS A 167 -15.84 9.04 5.33
N GLN A 168 -15.35 9.54 4.19
CA GLN A 168 -16.17 9.66 2.98
C GLN A 168 -16.38 8.34 2.21
N ASN A 169 -15.63 7.28 2.52
CA ASN A 169 -15.91 5.97 1.93
C ASN A 169 -15.43 4.82 2.85
N PRO A 170 -16.01 4.70 4.07
CA PRO A 170 -15.61 3.65 4.97
C PRO A 170 -16.19 2.36 4.39
N GLY A 171 -15.40 1.64 3.62
CA GLY A 171 -15.68 0.23 3.39
C GLY A 171 -15.85 -0.47 4.74
N GLU A 172 -16.47 -1.65 4.77
CA GLU A 172 -16.68 -2.41 6.01
C GLU A 172 -15.42 -2.59 6.86
N TYR A 173 -14.24 -2.51 6.24
CA TYR A 173 -12.94 -2.68 6.86
C TYR A 173 -12.61 -1.62 7.93
N ASN A 174 -12.83 -0.33 7.65
CA ASN A 174 -12.42 0.74 8.57
C ASN A 174 -13.25 0.77 9.86
N ALA A 175 -14.52 0.37 9.78
CA ALA A 175 -15.37 0.22 10.95
C ALA A 175 -14.92 -0.94 11.86
N LYS A 176 -14.32 -1.98 11.27
CA LYS A 176 -13.85 -3.18 11.97
C LYS A 176 -12.39 -3.06 12.41
N GLU A 177 -11.61 -2.15 11.85
CA GLU A 177 -10.17 -2.01 12.13
C GLU A 177 -9.90 -1.74 13.61
N GLY A 178 -10.60 -0.78 14.21
CA GLY A 178 -10.44 -0.47 15.63
C GLY A 178 -10.71 -1.68 16.53
N ASP A 179 -11.65 -2.54 16.16
CA ASP A 179 -11.96 -3.76 16.90
C ASP A 179 -10.83 -4.79 16.74
N LEU A 180 -10.24 -4.94 15.55
CA LEU A 180 -9.07 -5.80 15.32
C LEU A 180 -7.90 -5.44 16.23
N TRP A 181 -7.62 -4.14 16.40
CA TRP A 181 -6.56 -3.68 17.31
C TRP A 181 -6.90 -3.95 18.78
N ARG A 182 -8.12 -3.62 19.20
CA ARG A 182 -8.57 -3.79 20.59
C ARG A 182 -8.66 -5.26 21.00
N GLU A 183 -9.03 -6.16 20.10
CA GLU A 183 -9.02 -7.62 20.33
C GLU A 183 -7.62 -8.13 20.74
N HIS A 184 -6.56 -7.43 20.35
CA HIS A 184 -5.18 -7.75 20.69
C HIS A 184 -4.62 -6.88 21.84
N GLY A 185 -5.48 -6.13 22.55
CA GLY A 185 -5.10 -5.30 23.68
C GLY A 185 -4.31 -4.04 23.29
N ILE A 186 -4.50 -3.55 22.06
CA ILE A 186 -3.89 -2.32 21.55
C ILE A 186 -4.97 -1.24 21.48
N GLU A 187 -4.72 -0.10 22.11
CA GLU A 187 -5.63 1.05 22.06
C GLU A 187 -5.73 1.59 20.63
N TYR A 188 -6.92 1.97 20.19
CA TYR A 188 -7.13 2.53 18.85
C TYR A 188 -7.94 3.82 18.91
N VAL A 189 -7.37 4.88 18.34
CA VAL A 189 -8.01 6.19 18.16
C VAL A 189 -8.09 6.51 16.67
N SER A 190 -9.28 6.84 16.19
CA SER A 190 -9.47 7.40 14.85
C SER A 190 -9.50 8.93 14.94
N TYR A 191 -8.55 9.59 14.28
CA TYR A 191 -8.47 11.05 14.21
C TYR A 191 -8.77 11.49 12.77
N PRO A 192 -9.87 12.21 12.52
CA PRO A 192 -10.35 12.44 11.15
C PRO A 192 -9.50 13.49 10.42
N ILE A 193 -8.88 13.11 9.31
CA ILE A 193 -8.20 14.01 8.36
C ILE A 193 -8.60 13.60 6.95
N GLU A 194 -9.26 14.49 6.21
CA GLU A 194 -9.75 14.14 4.87
C GLU A 194 -8.65 14.20 3.82
N SER A 195 -7.75 15.18 3.92
CA SER A 195 -6.62 15.35 2.99
C SER A 195 -5.47 16.14 3.61
N VAL A 196 -4.30 16.08 2.97
CA VAL A 196 -3.12 16.87 3.38
C VAL A 196 -3.36 18.38 3.33
N ASP A 197 -4.24 18.85 2.44
CA ASP A 197 -4.51 20.27 2.25
C ASP A 197 -5.32 20.89 3.40
N GLU A 198 -5.96 20.06 4.22
CA GLU A 198 -6.80 20.50 5.34
C GLU A 198 -6.07 20.51 6.69
N ILE A 199 -4.86 19.94 6.76
CA ILE A 199 -4.11 19.85 8.02
C ILE A 199 -3.74 21.24 8.52
N SER A 200 -4.18 21.54 9.74
CA SER A 200 -3.99 22.82 10.42
C SER A 200 -3.04 22.71 11.62
N LEU A 201 -2.67 23.86 12.20
CA LEU A 201 -1.92 23.89 13.46
C LEU A 201 -2.68 23.22 14.62
N HIS A 202 -4.01 23.31 14.59
CA HIS A 202 -4.85 22.72 15.62
C HIS A 202 -4.75 21.19 15.60
N ASP A 203 -4.69 20.58 14.42
CA ASP A 203 -4.55 19.13 14.29
C ASP A 203 -3.25 18.61 14.90
N PHE A 204 -2.16 19.34 14.73
CA PHE A 204 -0.89 18.99 15.38
C PHE A 204 -0.97 19.11 16.90
N ASP A 205 -1.64 20.13 17.44
CA ASP A 205 -1.84 20.28 18.88
C ASP A 205 -2.72 19.14 19.46
N GLU A 206 -3.81 18.77 18.79
CA GLU A 206 -4.69 17.66 19.22
C GLU A 206 -3.99 16.31 19.15
N ILE A 207 -3.25 16.03 18.06
CA ILE A 207 -2.51 14.78 17.92
C ILE A 207 -1.37 14.70 18.94
N LEU A 208 -0.69 15.81 19.25
CA LEU A 208 0.32 15.83 20.32
C LEU A 208 -0.31 15.44 21.66
N GLN A 209 -1.50 15.98 21.97
CA GLN A 209 -2.22 15.61 23.19
C GLN A 209 -2.59 14.12 23.20
N LEU A 210 -2.96 13.53 22.06
CA LEU A 210 -3.18 12.08 21.97
C LEU A 210 -1.90 11.29 22.24
N VAL A 211 -0.77 11.69 21.66
CA VAL A 211 0.53 11.02 21.90
C VAL A 211 0.96 11.10 23.35
N GLU A 212 0.72 12.22 24.03
CA GLU A 212 1.05 12.39 25.45
C GLU A 212 0.17 11.59 26.40
N THR A 213 -1.05 11.24 25.98
CA THR A 213 -2.04 10.54 26.82
C THR A 213 -2.10 9.04 26.58
N LEU A 214 -1.77 8.58 25.38
CA LEU A 214 -1.83 7.17 24.99
C LEU A 214 -0.58 6.39 25.45
N PRO A 215 -0.71 5.11 25.83
CA PRO A 215 0.43 4.27 26.14
C PRO A 215 1.24 4.01 24.86
N GLY A 216 2.57 4.16 24.93
CA GLY A 216 3.48 3.84 23.82
C GLY A 216 4.16 2.47 23.92
N PRO A 217 4.81 2.00 22.85
CA PRO A 217 5.03 2.67 21.56
C PRO A 217 3.74 2.86 20.74
N ILE A 218 3.68 3.95 19.96
CA ILE A 218 2.50 4.35 19.18
C ILE A 218 2.77 4.20 17.69
N LEU A 219 1.85 3.54 16.99
CA LEU A 219 1.84 3.46 15.54
C LEU A 219 0.80 4.45 14.97
N PHE A 220 1.24 5.33 14.10
CA PHE A 220 0.35 6.11 13.24
C PHE A 220 0.07 5.35 11.95
N HIS A 221 -1.17 5.35 11.48
CA HIS A 221 -1.41 5.01 10.09
C HIS A 221 -2.39 5.97 9.44
N SER A 222 -2.27 6.07 8.14
CA SER A 222 -3.15 6.82 7.25
C SER A 222 -3.14 6.07 5.94
N ASP A 223 -4.12 6.30 5.08
CA ASP A 223 -4.28 5.57 3.82
C ASP A 223 -2.91 5.24 3.21
N ILE A 224 -2.13 6.24 2.79
CA ILE A 224 -0.82 6.02 2.14
C ILE A 224 0.39 6.09 3.05
N GLY A 225 0.15 6.33 4.33
CA GLY A 225 1.19 6.61 5.30
C GLY A 225 1.75 8.03 5.21
N GLN A 226 1.35 8.85 4.22
CA GLN A 226 1.88 10.21 4.06
C GLN A 226 1.43 11.14 5.20
N ILE A 227 0.13 11.16 5.51
CA ILE A 227 -0.40 11.97 6.63
C ILE A 227 0.22 11.49 7.95
N ALA A 228 0.23 10.18 8.18
CA ALA A 228 0.86 9.56 9.35
C ALA A 228 2.35 9.92 9.47
N ALA A 229 3.09 9.88 8.35
CA ALA A 229 4.50 10.29 8.31
C ALA A 229 4.65 11.76 8.70
N ILE A 230 3.86 12.66 8.11
CA ILE A 230 3.91 14.11 8.40
C ILE A 230 3.79 14.37 9.90
N PHE A 231 2.80 13.76 10.57
CA PHE A 231 2.62 13.90 12.01
C PHE A 231 3.81 13.36 12.80
N VAL A 232 4.27 12.14 12.50
CA VAL A 232 5.42 11.54 13.20
C VAL A 232 6.68 12.37 13.01
N PHE A 233 6.99 12.80 11.79
CA PHE A 233 8.15 13.65 11.51
C PHE A 233 8.08 14.99 12.23
N ALA A 234 6.93 15.67 12.20
CA ALA A 234 6.75 16.94 12.90
C ALA A 234 6.92 16.77 14.42
N MET A 235 6.30 15.75 15.02
CA MET A 235 6.40 15.49 16.46
C MET A 235 7.82 15.14 16.88
N VAL A 236 8.50 14.26 16.16
CA VAL A 236 9.88 13.87 16.47
C VAL A 236 10.84 15.04 16.26
N ALA A 237 10.60 15.89 15.25
CA ALA A 237 11.38 17.11 15.08
C ALA A 237 11.23 18.06 16.27
N LYS A 238 9.99 18.27 16.74
CA LYS A 238 9.67 19.08 17.92
C LYS A 238 10.32 18.53 19.19
N GLN A 239 10.19 17.22 19.44
CA GLN A 239 10.79 16.55 20.61
C GLN A 239 12.32 16.65 20.63
N ASN A 240 12.95 16.69 19.46
CA ASN A 240 14.41 16.79 19.33
C ASN A 240 14.91 18.23 19.14
N ALA A 241 14.05 19.24 19.33
CA ALA A 241 14.38 20.66 19.13
C ALA A 241 15.02 20.95 17.76
N ARG A 242 14.60 20.22 16.71
CA ARG A 242 14.97 20.51 15.32
C ARG A 242 14.24 21.76 14.83
N LYS A 243 14.83 22.49 13.89
CA LYS A 243 14.10 23.59 13.25
C LYS A 243 13.03 23.02 12.32
N GLY A 244 11.86 23.63 12.34
CA GLY A 244 10.74 23.26 11.49
C GLY A 244 11.10 23.27 10.00
N SER A 245 11.98 24.19 9.58
CA SER A 245 12.49 24.27 8.21
C SER A 245 13.33 23.07 7.77
N GLU A 246 13.89 22.30 8.70
CA GLU A 246 14.76 21.14 8.41
C GLU A 246 13.95 19.84 8.23
N VAL A 247 12.67 19.84 8.61
CA VAL A 247 11.83 18.63 8.59
C VAL A 247 11.71 17.98 7.21
N PRO A 248 11.47 18.72 6.11
CA PRO A 248 11.34 18.09 4.79
C PRO A 248 12.63 17.42 4.31
N GLU A 249 13.78 18.06 4.52
CA GLU A 249 15.06 17.49 4.13
C GLU A 249 15.42 16.27 4.98
N TRP A 250 15.16 16.34 6.29
CA TRP A 250 15.33 15.20 7.18
C TRP A 250 14.41 14.01 6.84
N ALA A 251 13.16 14.27 6.44
CA ALA A 251 12.26 13.23 5.94
C ALA A 251 12.81 12.57 4.67
N ARG A 252 13.38 13.38 3.75
CA ARG A 252 13.97 12.91 2.50
C ARG A 252 15.20 12.03 2.72
N GLU A 253 16.05 12.36 3.69
CA GLU A 253 17.19 11.52 4.11
C GLU A 253 16.74 10.12 4.55
N LEU A 254 15.53 10.01 5.10
CA LEU A 254 14.92 8.76 5.54
C LEU A 254 14.04 8.10 4.46
N GLY A 255 14.05 8.63 3.23
CA GLY A 255 13.34 8.07 2.08
C GLY A 255 11.88 8.50 1.96
N PHE A 256 11.47 9.57 2.66
CA PHE A 256 10.10 10.11 2.60
C PHE A 256 10.08 11.45 1.90
N ASP A 257 9.25 11.56 0.87
CA ASP A 257 9.15 12.76 0.07
C ASP A 257 7.97 13.63 0.52
N PHE A 258 8.28 14.86 0.93
CA PHE A 258 7.34 15.91 1.31
C PHE A 258 7.20 16.98 0.20
N ASP A 259 7.72 16.70 -1.00
CA ASP A 259 7.54 17.57 -2.15
C ASP A 259 6.06 17.66 -2.55
N GLY A 260 5.63 18.85 -2.98
CA GLY A 260 4.24 19.09 -3.36
C GLY A 260 3.26 19.37 -2.20
N LEU A 261 3.70 19.38 -0.95
CA LEU A 261 2.86 19.71 0.22
C LEU A 261 2.46 21.20 0.33
N GLY A 262 3.03 22.07 -0.52
CA GLY A 262 2.60 23.46 -0.65
C GLY A 262 2.58 24.24 0.67
N LYS A 263 1.39 24.69 1.09
CA LYS A 263 1.21 25.46 2.33
C LYS A 263 1.49 24.63 3.59
N LEU A 264 1.30 23.32 3.54
CA LEU A 264 1.47 22.45 4.71
C LEU A 264 2.92 22.44 5.22
N THR A 265 3.92 22.59 4.36
CA THR A 265 5.32 22.72 4.79
C THR A 265 5.53 23.94 5.70
N GLN A 266 4.82 25.05 5.43
CA GLN A 266 4.87 26.24 6.28
C GLN A 266 4.15 26.00 7.61
N THR A 267 3.01 25.29 7.58
CA THR A 267 2.28 24.88 8.80
C THR A 267 3.13 23.98 9.69
N ILE A 268 3.79 22.97 9.11
CA ILE A 268 4.71 22.07 9.83
C ILE A 268 5.82 22.89 10.48
N SER A 269 6.48 23.78 9.72
CA SER A 269 7.56 24.59 10.26
C SER A 269 7.08 25.46 11.41
N ALA A 270 5.98 26.19 11.21
CA ALA A 270 5.41 27.07 12.23
C ALA A 270 5.00 26.32 13.51
N TRP A 271 4.50 25.10 13.40
CA TRP A 271 4.13 24.30 14.57
C TRP A 271 5.34 23.71 15.30
N VAL A 272 6.34 23.23 14.56
CA VAL A 272 7.57 22.68 15.16
C VAL A 272 8.33 23.77 15.92
N ASP A 273 8.43 24.96 15.34
CA ASP A 273 9.16 26.11 15.89
C ASP A 273 8.43 26.83 17.04
N LYS A 274 7.15 26.52 17.31
CA LYS A 274 6.33 27.07 18.41
C LYS A 274 6.75 26.53 19.77
#